data_AF-A0A523PSP0-F1
#
_entry.id   AF-A0A523PSP0-F1
#
_cell.length_a   1.000
_cell.length_b   1.000
_cell.length_c   1.000
_cell.angle_alpha   90.00
_cell.angle_beta   90.00
_cell.angle_gamma   90.00
#
_symmetry.space_group_name_H-M   'P 1'
#
loop_
_entity.id
_entity.type
_entity.pdbx_description
1 polymer ?
#
loop_
_entity_poly.entity_id
_entity_poly.type
_entity_poly.pdbx_seq_one_letter_code
_entity_poly.pdbx_strand_id
1 'polypeptide(L)'
;MRRCRRRAFPWRPHAIDPEVNDSSEPSTLVEFHLEAGTGGSRLTVTESGFDALPEDCRADAFARNEGGWTLQMESIQRHVEG
;
A
#
# COMPACT_ATOMS: atom_id res chain seq x y z
N MET A 1 -10.87 6.68 24.40
CA MET A 1 -9.77 6.21 23.52
C MET A 1 -10.23 6.31 22.07
N ARG A 2 -9.50 7.00 21.19
CA ARG A 2 -9.78 6.95 19.73
C ARG A 2 -9.44 5.53 19.25
N ARG A 3 -10.38 4.84 18.62
CA ARG A 3 -10.14 3.50 18.05
C ARG A 3 -9.34 3.70 16.76
N CYS A 4 -8.04 3.42 16.78
CA CYS A 4 -7.25 3.26 15.56
C CYS A 4 -7.40 1.81 15.07
N ARG A 5 -7.71 1.62 13.80
CA ARG A 5 -7.81 0.30 13.16
C ARG A 5 -6.71 0.17 12.13
N ARG A 6 -5.98 -0.96 12.18
CA ARG A 6 -4.92 -1.29 11.22
C ARG A 6 -5.30 -2.52 10.40
N ARG A 7 -5.00 -2.48 9.11
CA ARG A 7 -5.01 -3.61 8.18
C ARG A 7 -3.70 -3.60 7.42
N ALA A 8 -3.08 -4.76 7.23
CA ALA A 8 -1.82 -4.85 6.51
C ALA A 8 -1.73 -6.16 5.74
N PHE A 9 -1.01 -6.13 4.63
CA PHE A 9 -0.72 -7.31 3.80
C PHE A 9 0.62 -7.14 3.06
N PRO A 10 1.34 -8.24 2.76
CA PRO A 10 2.53 -8.19 1.92
C PRO A 10 2.14 -7.95 0.45
N TRP A 11 2.93 -7.15 -0.25
CA TRP A 11 2.74 -6.82 -1.66
C TRP A 11 4.00 -7.15 -2.46
N ARG A 12 3.83 -7.81 -3.62
CA ARG A 12 4.94 -8.16 -4.52
C ARG A 12 4.88 -7.25 -5.74
N PRO A 13 5.59 -6.10 -5.75
CA PRO A 13 5.50 -5.14 -6.83
C PRO A 13 6.09 -5.63 -8.16
N HIS A 14 6.88 -6.71 -8.12
CA HIS A 14 7.59 -7.26 -9.27
C HIS A 14 7.31 -8.76 -9.50
N ALA A 15 6.09 -9.23 -9.21
CA ALA A 15 5.71 -10.60 -9.57
C ALA A 15 5.67 -10.73 -11.11
N ILE A 16 6.68 -11.40 -11.68
CA ILE A 16 6.83 -11.58 -13.13
C ILE A 16 5.82 -12.62 -13.64
N ASP A 17 5.57 -13.67 -12.86
CA ASP A 17 4.63 -14.73 -13.18
C ASP A 17 3.58 -14.88 -12.05
N PRO A 18 2.29 -14.59 -12.32
CA PRO A 18 1.23 -14.73 -11.33
C PRO A 18 0.92 -16.18 -10.94
N GLU A 19 1.38 -17.18 -11.70
CA GLU A 19 1.22 -18.60 -11.38
C GLU A 19 2.36 -19.14 -10.51
N VAL A 20 3.49 -18.43 -10.43
CA VAL A 20 4.61 -18.78 -9.56
C VAL A 20 4.40 -18.19 -8.17
N ASN A 21 3.90 -19.01 -7.25
CA ASN A 21 3.86 -18.65 -5.84
C ASN A 21 5.21 -18.90 -5.16
N ASP A 22 6.22 -18.11 -5.53
CA ASP A 22 7.47 -18.12 -4.76
C ASP A 22 7.32 -17.22 -3.54
N SER A 23 7.00 -17.84 -2.39
CA SER A 23 6.93 -17.16 -1.10
C SER A 23 8.26 -16.58 -0.61
N SER A 24 9.38 -16.91 -1.26
CA SER A 24 10.71 -16.38 -0.92
C SER A 24 11.05 -15.06 -1.62
N GLU A 25 10.26 -14.64 -2.61
CA GLU A 25 10.48 -13.34 -3.26
C GLU A 25 10.28 -12.18 -2.27
N PRO A 26 11.19 -11.18 -2.28
CA PRO A 26 11.06 -10.01 -1.41
C PRO A 26 9.76 -9.25 -1.71
N SER A 27 9.09 -8.82 -0.65
CA SER A 27 7.83 -8.08 -0.72
C SER A 27 7.90 -6.80 0.09
N THR A 28 7.12 -5.80 -0.31
CA THR A 28 6.81 -4.64 0.51
C THR A 28 5.67 -4.97 1.46
N LEU A 29 5.50 -4.18 2.52
CA LEU A 29 4.36 -4.25 3.43
C LEU A 29 3.47 -3.03 3.21
N VAL A 30 2.22 -3.27 2.80
CA VAL A 30 1.19 -2.24 2.69
C VAL A 30 0.37 -2.21 3.97
N GLU A 31 0.21 -1.02 4.53
CA GLU A 31 -0.53 -0.78 5.76
C GLU A 31 -1.59 0.29 5.56
N PHE A 32 -2.81 0.02 5.98
CA PHE A 32 -3.88 0.99 6.11
C PHE A 32 -4.14 1.26 7.58
N HIS A 33 -4.03 2.52 7.96
CA HIS A 33 -4.35 3.02 9.29
C HIS A 33 -5.58 3.92 9.19
N LEU A 34 -6.63 3.57 9.92
CA LEU A 34 -7.88 4.31 9.98
C LEU A 34 -8.08 4.87 11.38
N GLU A 35 -8.16 6.19 11.46
CA GLU A 35 -8.35 6.93 12.69
C GLU A 35 -9.63 7.76 12.64
N ALA A 36 -10.41 7.73 13.72
CA ALA A 36 -11.55 8.65 13.84
C ALA A 36 -11.03 10.09 13.99
N GLY A 37 -11.49 11.00 13.11
CA GLY A 37 -11.21 12.44 13.11
C GLY A 37 -12.46 13.25 13.48
N THR A 38 -12.29 14.55 13.66
CA THR A 38 -13.45 15.47 13.76
C THR A 38 -14.06 15.65 12.38
N GLY A 39 -15.34 15.28 12.22
CA GLY A 39 -16.06 15.42 10.95
C GLY A 39 -15.82 14.29 9.93
N GLY A 40 -15.10 13.22 10.30
CA GLY A 40 -14.84 12.10 9.39
C GLY A 40 -13.81 11.12 9.93
N SER A 41 -13.17 10.38 9.04
CA SER A 41 -12.05 9.49 9.36
C SER A 41 -10.81 9.89 8.57
N ARG A 42 -9.63 9.76 9.18
CA ARG A 42 -8.35 9.86 8.47
C ARG A 42 -7.91 8.46 8.07
N LEU A 43 -7.75 8.24 6.78
CA LEU A 43 -7.09 7.06 6.23
C LEU A 43 -5.64 7.42 5.90
N THR A 44 -4.70 6.57 6.28
CA THR A 44 -3.29 6.68 5.87
C THR A 44 -2.85 5.34 5.32
N VAL A 45 -2.28 5.36 4.12
CA VAL A 45 -1.61 4.21 3.52
C VAL A 45 -0.10 4.39 3.66
N THR A 46 0.60 3.32 4.03
CA THR A 46 2.07 3.28 4.05
C THR A 46 2.52 2.00 3.40
N GLU A 47 3.38 2.10 2.40
CA GLU A 47 4.09 0.97 1.82
C GLU A 47 5.56 1.05 2.22
N SER A 48 6.07 -0.01 2.85
CA SER A 48 7.44 -0.06 3.38
C SER A 48 8.17 -1.31 2.89
N GLY A 49 9.50 -1.34 3.04
CA GLY A 49 10.31 -2.52 2.67
C GLY A 49 10.89 -2.49 1.25
N PHE A 50 10.85 -1.35 0.55
CA PHE A 50 11.45 -1.20 -0.78
C PHE A 50 12.95 -1.53 -0.81
N ASP A 51 13.68 -1.31 0.28
CA ASP A 51 15.11 -1.64 0.37
C ASP A 51 15.40 -3.14 0.24
N ALA A 52 14.42 -4.00 0.53
CA ALA A 52 14.53 -5.45 0.35
C ALA A 52 14.33 -5.89 -1.10
N LEU A 53 13.84 -5.01 -1.98
CA LEU A 53 13.63 -5.33 -3.39
C LEU A 53 14.97 -5.37 -4.16
N PRO A 54 15.05 -6.18 -5.23
CA PRO A 54 16.14 -6.13 -6.20
C PRO A 54 16.38 -4.71 -6.70
N GLU A 55 17.66 -4.36 -6.88
CA GLU A 55 18.08 -3.00 -7.23
C GLU A 55 17.50 -2.52 -8.58
N ASP A 56 17.40 -3.45 -9.53
CA ASP A 56 16.89 -3.21 -10.88
C ASP A 56 15.39 -2.87 -10.92
N CYS A 57 14.61 -3.30 -9.94
CA CYS A 57 13.17 -3.01 -9.87
C CYS A 57 12.77 -1.99 -8.80
N ARG A 58 13.63 -1.71 -7.81
CA ARG A 58 13.29 -0.87 -6.64
C ARG A 58 12.78 0.51 -7.01
N ALA A 59 13.50 1.23 -7.89
CA ALA A 59 13.17 2.60 -8.25
C ALA A 59 11.86 2.69 -9.05
N ASP A 60 11.65 1.79 -10.00
CA ASP A 60 10.41 1.71 -10.79
C ASP A 60 9.22 1.35 -9.89
N ALA A 61 9.37 0.35 -9.02
CA ALA A 61 8.34 -0.05 -8.07
C ALA A 61 7.93 1.11 -7.15
N PHE A 62 8.89 1.86 -6.62
CA PHE A 62 8.61 3.01 -5.76
C PHE A 62 7.82 4.09 -6.52
N ALA A 63 8.29 4.51 -7.69
CA ALA A 63 7.65 5.57 -8.48
C ALA A 63 6.24 5.20 -8.94
N ARG A 64 6.05 3.96 -9.42
CA ARG A 64 4.73 3.47 -9.86
C ARG A 64 3.76 3.34 -8.71
N ASN A 65 4.21 2.82 -7.56
CA ASN A 65 3.34 2.64 -6.40
C ASN A 65 2.98 3.98 -5.77
N GLU A 66 3.87 4.97 -5.73
CA GLU A 66 3.54 6.33 -5.27
C GLU A 66 2.37 6.93 -6.10
N GLY A 67 2.48 6.88 -7.43
CA GLY A 67 1.42 7.35 -8.32
C GLY A 67 0.13 6.55 -8.18
N GLY A 68 0.23 5.22 -8.12
CA GLY A 68 -0.92 4.33 -7.93
C GLY A 68 -1.66 4.59 -6.63
N TRP A 69 -0.94 4.74 -5.51
CA TRP A 69 -1.54 5.02 -4.21
C TRP A 69 -2.23 6.38 -4.16
N THR A 70 -1.67 7.39 -4.82
CA THR A 70 -2.31 8.71 -4.94
C THR A 70 -3.69 8.58 -5.61
N LEU A 71 -3.76 7.92 -6.77
CA LEU A 71 -5.03 7.69 -7.48
C LEU A 71 -6.03 6.83 -6.68
N GLN A 72 -5.53 5.85 -5.93
CA GLN A 72 -6.37 5.00 -5.08
C GLN A 72 -6.96 5.78 -3.89
N MET A 73 -6.19 6.68 -3.27
CA MET A 73 -6.71 7.52 -2.18
C MET A 73 -7.83 8.44 -2.67
N GLU A 74 -7.67 9.06 -3.84
CA GLU A 74 -8.74 9.86 -4.48
C GLU A 74 -9.98 9.01 -4.80
N SER A 75 -9.78 7.79 -5.29
CA SER A 75 -10.89 6.88 -5.63
C SER A 75 -11.65 6.42 -4.39
N ILE A 76 -10.94 6.12 -3.30
CA ILE A 76 -11.56 5.78 -2.01
C ILE A 76 -12.36 6.98 -1.49
N GLN A 77 -11.77 8.18 -1.49
CA GLN A 77 -12.46 9.39 -1.05
C GLN A 77 -13.77 9.59 -1.84
N ARG A 78 -13.71 9.56 -3.17
CA ARG A 78 -14.89 9.69 -4.03
C ARG A 78 -15.95 8.62 -3.74
N HIS A 79 -15.53 7.37 -3.53
CA HIS A 79 -16.44 6.27 -3.26
C HIS A 79 -17.17 6.42 -1.92
N VAL A 80 -16.51 6.93 -0.88
CA VAL A 80 -17.11 7.06 0.46
C VAL A 80 -17.86 8.36 0.66
N GLU A 81 -17.54 9.41 -0.11
CA GLU A 81 -18.19 10.73 -0.01
C GLU A 81 -19.48 10.82 -0.83
N GLY A 82 -19.57 10.12 -1.96
CA GLY A 82 -20.79 10.08 -2.81
C GLY A 82 -20.99 11.34 -3.64
#